data_AF-A0A352IPS8-F1
#
_entry.id   AF-A0A352IPS8-F1
#
_cell.length_a   1.000
_cell.length_b   1.000
_cell.length_c   1.000
_cell.angle_alpha   90.00
_cell.angle_beta   90.00
_cell.angle_gamma   90.00
#
_symmetry.space_group_name_H-M   'P 1'
#
loop_
_entity.id
_entity.type
_entity.pdbx_description
1 polymer ?
#
loop_
_entity_poly.entity_id
_entity_poly.type
_entity_poly.pdbx_seq_one_letter_code
_entity_poly.pdbx_strand_id
1 'polypeptide(L)'
;MSRLLIVVDRAKDWAPYYPSEDVLTFDQYLQFPAPPASRVRVINLCQSARYLSKGYYCSLLAEARGHHVVPSVMTLNDLGRKGLFSLELEELDESV
;
A
#
# COMPACT_ATOMS: atom_id res chain seq x y z
N MET A 1 -7.97 1.78 20.18
CA MET A 1 -7.81 0.77 19.11
C MET A 1 -7.20 1.42 17.89
N SER A 2 -6.41 0.69 17.08
CA SER A 2 -5.88 1.22 15.81
C SER A 2 -6.91 1.06 14.70
N ARG A 3 -7.16 2.10 13.90
CA ARG A 3 -8.04 2.03 12.73
C ARG A 3 -7.31 1.37 11.56
N LEU A 4 -7.94 0.39 10.92
CA LEU A 4 -7.43 -0.20 9.69
C LEU A 4 -8.00 0.54 8.48
N LEU A 5 -7.18 0.77 7.45
CA LEU A 5 -7.60 1.24 6.14
C LEU A 5 -6.95 0.35 5.07
N ILE A 6 -7.75 -0.22 4.19
CA ILE A 6 -7.31 -1.02 3.04
C ILE A 6 -7.49 -0.14 1.81
N VAL A 7 -6.39 0.22 1.16
CA VAL A 7 -6.42 1.14 0.02
C VAL A 7 -6.24 0.35 -1.28
N VAL A 8 -7.22 0.47 -2.17
CA VAL A 8 -7.23 -0.18 -3.49
C VAL A 8 -7.24 0.87 -4.61
N ASP A 9 -6.86 0.48 -5.81
CA ASP A 9 -6.91 1.40 -6.96
C ASP A 9 -8.34 1.50 -7.52
N ARG A 10 -9.05 0.37 -7.59
CA ARG A 10 -10.44 0.31 -8.10
C ARG A 10 -11.30 -0.49 -7.13
N ALA A 11 -12.40 0.11 -6.68
CA ALA A 11 -13.33 -0.55 -5.74
C ALA A 11 -13.87 -1.90 -6.27
N LYS A 12 -14.04 -2.03 -7.59
CA LYS A 12 -14.48 -3.27 -8.24
C LYS A 12 -13.53 -4.46 -8.02
N ASP A 13 -12.25 -4.22 -7.79
CA ASP A 13 -11.28 -5.28 -7.54
C ASP A 13 -11.53 -5.94 -6.17
N TRP A 14 -12.27 -5.25 -5.28
CA TRP A 14 -12.72 -5.76 -3.99
C TRP A 14 -14.15 -6.31 -4.01
N ALA A 15 -14.86 -6.25 -5.15
CA ALA A 15 -16.29 -6.60 -5.25
C ALA A 15 -16.67 -8.00 -4.70
N PRO A 16 -15.85 -9.06 -4.83
CA PRO A 16 -16.17 -10.37 -4.28
C PRO A 16 -16.27 -10.42 -2.74
N TYR A 17 -15.73 -9.42 -2.04
CA TYR A 17 -15.58 -9.38 -0.58
C TYR A 17 -16.41 -8.25 0.07
N TYR A 18 -17.49 -7.83 -0.58
CA TYR A 18 -18.31 -6.68 -0.19
C TYR A 18 -19.42 -7.03 0.82
N PRO A 19 -19.78 -6.15 1.78
CA PRO A 19 -19.17 -4.85 2.12
C PRO A 19 -18.12 -4.96 3.23
N SER A 20 -17.07 -4.13 3.14
CA SER A 20 -16.11 -3.90 4.23
C SER A 20 -15.91 -2.40 4.44
N GLU A 21 -16.11 -1.94 5.67
CA GLU A 21 -16.04 -0.50 6.03
C GLU A 21 -14.61 0.06 6.00
N ASP A 22 -13.60 -0.81 5.99
CA ASP A 22 -12.19 -0.42 6.04
C ASP A 22 -11.61 -0.19 4.63
N VAL A 23 -12.35 -0.47 3.56
CA VAL A 23 -11.85 -0.42 2.18
C VAL A 23 -12.13 0.94 1.55
N LEU A 24 -11.07 1.57 1.03
CA LEU A 24 -11.11 2.86 0.36
C LEU A 24 -10.38 2.78 -0.98
N THR A 25 -10.81 3.58 -1.95
CA THR A 25 -9.96 3.88 -3.11
C THR A 25 -8.82 4.81 -2.72
N PHE A 26 -7.76 4.87 -3.52
CA PHE A 26 -6.70 5.86 -3.32
C PHE A 26 -7.24 7.30 -3.25
N ASP A 27 -8.19 7.65 -4.12
CA ASP A 27 -8.77 9.00 -4.17
C ASP A 27 -9.58 9.33 -2.90
N GLN A 28 -10.26 8.32 -2.33
CA GLN A 28 -10.93 8.45 -1.03
C GLN A 28 -9.91 8.58 0.12
N TYR A 29 -8.83 7.81 0.08
CA TYR A 29 -7.77 7.90 1.07
C TYR A 29 -7.05 9.26 1.03
N LEU A 30 -6.88 9.86 -0.15
CA LEU A 30 -6.33 11.21 -0.30
C LEU A 30 -7.17 12.25 0.45
N GLN A 31 -8.49 12.13 0.36
CA GLN A 31 -9.46 13.01 1.03
C GLN A 31 -9.74 12.61 2.49
N PHE A 32 -9.23 11.47 2.95
CA PHE A 32 -9.50 10.96 4.28
C PHE A 32 -9.00 11.92 5.36
N PRO A 33 -9.89 12.47 6.21
CA PRO A 33 -9.48 13.34 7.30
C PRO A 33 -8.85 12.49 8.40
N ALA A 34 -7.53 12.61 8.56
CA ALA A 34 -6.81 11.95 9.64
C ALA A 34 -6.56 12.96 10.78
N PRO A 35 -7.14 12.76 11.98
CA PRO A 35 -6.79 13.57 13.14
C PRO A 35 -5.31 13.41 13.48
N PRO A 36 -4.63 14.50 13.89
CA PRO A 36 -3.30 14.39 14.48
C PRO A 36 -3.34 13.38 15.65
N ALA A 37 -2.37 12.46 15.70
CA ALA A 37 -2.25 11.39 16.70
C ALA A 37 -3.25 10.22 16.60
N SER A 38 -4.01 10.07 15.52
CA SER A 38 -4.78 8.84 15.29
C SER A 38 -3.87 7.67 14.90
N ARG A 39 -3.96 6.54 15.64
CA ARG A 39 -3.21 5.32 15.31
C ARG A 39 -3.89 4.60 14.14
N VAL A 40 -3.44 4.90 12.92
CA VAL A 40 -3.97 4.32 11.68
C VAL A 40 -2.97 3.32 11.10
N ARG A 41 -3.47 2.15 10.67
CA ARG A 41 -2.73 1.17 9.91
C ARG A 41 -3.29 1.14 8.48
N VAL A 42 -2.41 1.23 7.49
CA VAL A 42 -2.77 1.24 6.07
C VAL A 42 -2.22 -0.02 5.40
N ILE A 43 -3.07 -0.75 4.69
CA ILE A 43 -2.66 -1.83 3.79
C ILE A 43 -2.81 -1.30 2.37
N ASN A 44 -1.70 -1.10 1.69
CA ASN A 44 -1.68 -0.59 0.34
C ASN A 44 -1.76 -1.76 -0.65
N LEU A 45 -2.94 -1.94 -1.25
CA LEU A 45 -3.23 -2.94 -2.28
C LEU A 45 -3.49 -2.27 -3.63
N CYS A 46 -2.93 -1.08 -3.86
CA CYS A 46 -2.93 -0.46 -5.18
C CYS A 46 -2.22 -1.37 -6.19
N GLN A 47 -2.73 -1.40 -7.43
CA GLN A 47 -2.29 -2.37 -8.45
C GLN A 47 -0.83 -2.17 -8.90
N SER A 48 -0.32 -0.94 -8.80
CA SER A 48 1.06 -0.60 -9.17
C SER A 48 1.82 -0.06 -7.98
N ALA A 49 3.01 -0.61 -7.76
CA ALA A 49 4.00 -0.19 -6.78
C ALA A 49 5.14 0.65 -7.40
N ARG A 50 5.07 0.95 -8.71
CA ARG A 50 6.14 1.66 -9.43
C ARG A 50 6.29 3.10 -8.92
N TYR A 51 7.49 3.66 -9.05
CA TYR A 51 7.73 5.08 -8.78
C TYR A 51 6.70 5.97 -9.50
N LEU A 52 6.19 6.99 -8.81
CA LEU A 52 5.11 7.90 -9.24
C LEU A 52 3.73 7.27 -9.51
N SER A 53 3.53 5.99 -9.21
CA SER A 53 2.20 5.37 -9.26
C SER A 53 1.33 5.76 -8.06
N LYS A 54 0.02 5.49 -8.15
CA LYS A 54 -0.91 5.65 -7.02
C LYS A 54 -0.50 4.83 -5.79
N GLY A 55 -0.01 3.60 -5.97
CA GLY A 55 0.47 2.80 -4.85
C GLY A 55 1.70 3.41 -4.19
N TYR A 56 2.63 3.96 -4.97
CA TYR A 56 3.77 4.68 -4.43
C TYR A 56 3.34 5.88 -3.58
N TYR A 57 2.44 6.72 -4.11
CA TYR A 57 1.93 7.87 -3.39
C TYR A 57 1.05 7.49 -2.20
N CYS A 58 0.38 6.35 -2.21
CA CYS A 58 -0.37 5.83 -1.06
C CYS A 58 0.54 5.62 0.15
N SER A 59 1.66 4.89 -0.03
CA SER A 59 2.62 4.66 1.05
C SER A 59 3.33 5.94 1.48
N LEU A 60 3.73 6.79 0.53
CA LEU A 60 4.35 8.09 0.84
C LEU A 60 3.44 9.01 1.67
N LEU A 61 2.17 9.13 1.26
CA LEU A 61 1.18 9.95 1.97
C LEU A 61 0.87 9.37 3.35
N ALA A 62 0.77 8.05 3.47
CA ALA A 62 0.53 7.40 4.75
C ALA A 62 1.66 7.67 5.74
N GLU A 63 2.92 7.55 5.33
CA GLU A 63 4.07 7.89 6.18
C GLU A 63 4.11 9.37 6.54
N ALA A 64 3.83 10.27 5.60
CA ALA A 64 3.76 11.71 5.86
C ALA A 64 2.67 12.08 6.89
N ARG A 65 1.61 11.28 6.98
CA ARG A 65 0.54 11.41 7.99
C ARG A 65 0.87 10.70 9.32
N GLY A 66 2.01 10.02 9.43
CA GLY A 66 2.37 9.20 10.58
C GLY A 66 1.55 7.91 10.70
N HIS A 67 0.89 7.47 9.62
CA HIS A 67 0.19 6.20 9.58
C HIS A 67 1.18 5.04 9.37
N HIS A 68 0.90 3.90 9.96
CA HIS A 68 1.70 2.70 9.76
C HIS A 68 1.25 1.95 8.51
N VAL A 69 1.95 2.14 7.39
CA VAL A 69 1.63 1.53 6.09
C VAL A 69 2.44 0.28 5.80
N VAL A 70 1.82 -0.70 5.16
CA VAL A 70 2.50 -1.86 4.58
C VAL A 70 2.06 -2.01 3.11
N PRO A 71 3.01 -2.11 2.16
CA PRO A 71 4.47 -1.88 2.31
C PRO A 71 4.84 -0.40 2.54
N SER A 72 5.98 -0.16 3.18
CA SER A 72 6.56 1.19 3.35
C SER A 72 7.04 1.78 2.01
N VAL A 73 7.19 3.11 1.91
CA VAL A 73 7.72 3.73 0.69
C VAL A 73 9.16 3.31 0.42
N MET A 74 9.94 3.09 1.47
CA MET A 74 11.31 2.55 1.37
C MET A 74 11.28 1.15 0.77
N THR A 75 10.42 0.26 1.28
CA THR A 75 10.21 -1.09 0.73
C THR A 75 9.83 -1.03 -0.76
N LEU A 76 8.97 -0.09 -1.17
CA LEU A 76 8.62 0.10 -2.57
C LEU A 76 9.80 0.57 -3.43
N ASN A 77 10.60 1.51 -2.93
CA ASN A 77 11.81 1.98 -3.62
C ASN A 77 12.83 0.86 -3.79
N ASP A 78 13.01 0.04 -2.75
CA ASP A 78 13.89 -1.11 -2.79
C ASP A 78 13.39 -2.07 -3.86
N LEU A 79 12.14 -2.56 -3.79
CA LEU A 79 11.52 -3.46 -4.78
C LEU A 79 11.66 -3.00 -6.25
N GLY A 80 11.70 -1.68 -6.50
CA GLY A 80 11.94 -1.12 -7.83
C GLY A 80 13.36 -1.33 -8.38
N ARG A 81 14.35 -1.57 -7.51
CA ARG A 81 15.76 -1.80 -7.84
C ARG A 81 15.99 -3.30 -8.06
N LYS A 82 15.70 -3.77 -9.28
CA LYS A 82 15.83 -5.17 -9.69
C LYS A 82 17.19 -5.82 -9.34
N GLY A 83 18.28 -5.04 -9.36
CA GLY A 83 19.62 -5.55 -9.03
C GLY A 83 19.86 -5.87 -7.55
N LEU A 84 18.97 -5.44 -6.63
CA LEU A 84 19.06 -5.81 -5.22
C LEU A 84 18.46 -7.18 -4.93
N PHE A 85 17.45 -7.59 -5.72
CA PHE A 85 16.75 -8.86 -5.52
C PHE A 85 17.18 -9.96 -6.48
N SER A 86 18.01 -9.67 -7.48
CA SER A 86 18.38 -10.69 -8.47
C SER A 86 19.12 -11.87 -7.86
N LEU A 87 19.98 -11.64 -6.85
CA LEU A 87 20.67 -12.73 -6.14
C LEU A 87 19.76 -13.48 -5.14
N GLU A 88 18.86 -12.78 -4.45
CA GLU A 88 17.97 -13.40 -3.44
C GLU A 88 16.76 -14.10 -4.06
N LEU A 89 16.37 -13.74 -5.28
CA LEU A 89 15.28 -14.37 -6.02
C LEU A 89 15.75 -15.51 -6.94
N GLU A 90 17.05 -15.63 -7.22
CA GLU A 90 17.61 -16.78 -7.95
C GLU A 90 17.27 -18.11 -7.24
N GLU A 91 17.21 -18.12 -5.91
CA GLU A 91 16.82 -19.31 -5.12
C GLU A 91 15.31 -19.63 -5.18
N LEU A 92 14.46 -18.69 -5.62
CA LEU A 92 13.01 -18.91 -5.76
C LEU A 92 12.61 -19.48 -7.12
N ASP A 93 13.47 -19.34 -8.13
CA ASP A 93 13.22 -19.79 -9.51
C ASP A 93 13.42 -21.32 -9.69
N GLU A 94 14.05 -22.02 -8.74
CA GLU A 94 14.26 -23.48 -8.82
C GLU A 94 12.99 -24.33 -8.58
N SER A 95 11.80 -23.74 -8.45
CA SER A 95 10.56 -24.45 -8.10
C SER A 95 9.38 -24.29 -9.08
N VAL A 96 9.62 -23.92 -10.34
CA VAL A 96 8.59 -23.90 -11.40
C VAL A 96 8.90 -24.87 -12.53
#